data_AF-A0A531KMZ5-F1
#
_entry.id   AF-A0A531KMZ5-F1
#
_cell.length_a   1.000
_cell.length_b   1.000
_cell.length_c   1.000
_cell.angle_alpha   90.00
_cell.angle_beta   90.00
_cell.angle_gamma   90.00
#
_symmetry.space_group_name_H-M   'P 1'
#
loop_
_entity.id
_entity.type
_entity.pdbx_description
1 polymer ?
#
loop_
_entity_poly.entity_id
_entity_poly.type
_entity_poly.pdbx_seq_one_letter_code
_entity_poly.pdbx_strand_id
1 'polypeptide(L)'
;TRPRLDGMRRAVESIKAQPEMASIRTINLAVLAGEIRKLAIAIHTEAASTQSDTIADWAARLEATCEAHVHDAHSDDNAVEALRAKLLSLRERTRRFAFEMDFSFLMRKERKLLSIGYRVEEHQLDESCYDLLASEARLTSLFAIAKGDLPTEHWFHLGRPIVEIGFKGALMSWSGSMFEYLMPPLVMKEPQGSILNQTSKLIIKRQIQYGRSKNVP
;
A
#
# COMPACT_ATOMS: atom_id res chain seq x y z
N THR A 1 -23.26 2.19 -30.98
CA THR A 1 -22.72 1.71 -29.69
C THR A 1 -22.04 0.36 -29.80
N ARG A 2 -22.74 -0.72 -30.19
CA ARG A 2 -22.21 -2.11 -30.21
C ARG A 2 -20.89 -2.31 -31.01
N PRO A 3 -20.72 -1.75 -32.23
CA PRO A 3 -19.50 -1.98 -33.02
C PRO A 3 -18.20 -1.45 -32.40
N ARG A 4 -18.27 -0.33 -31.66
CA ARG A 4 -17.10 0.29 -30.99
C ARG A 4 -16.64 -0.52 -29.78
N LEU A 5 -17.60 -1.04 -29.00
CA LEU A 5 -17.30 -1.92 -27.86
C LEU A 5 -16.74 -3.27 -28.34
N ASP A 6 -17.29 -3.83 -29.42
CA ASP A 6 -16.76 -5.05 -30.04
C ASP A 6 -15.37 -4.82 -30.67
N GLY A 7 -15.11 -3.63 -31.20
CA GLY A 7 -13.79 -3.20 -31.65
C GLY A 7 -12.77 -3.17 -30.51
N MET A 8 -13.11 -2.50 -29.40
CA MET A 8 -12.26 -2.44 -28.20
C MET A 8 -12.00 -3.83 -27.61
N ARG A 9 -13.03 -4.68 -27.51
CA ARG A 9 -12.88 -6.05 -27.01
C ARG A 9 -11.89 -6.87 -27.85
N ARG A 10 -12.04 -6.84 -29.18
CA ARG A 10 -11.14 -7.54 -30.09
C ARG A 10 -9.71 -7.01 -30.00
N ALA A 11 -9.52 -5.70 -29.86
CA ALA A 11 -8.21 -5.11 -29.68
C ALA A 11 -7.53 -5.59 -28.39
N VAL A 12 -8.27 -5.63 -27.28
CA VAL A 12 -7.77 -6.16 -26.00
C VAL A 12 -7.45 -7.66 -26.08
N GLU A 13 -8.33 -8.47 -26.66
CA GLU A 13 -8.12 -9.91 -26.85
C GLU A 13 -6.88 -10.18 -27.71
N SER A 14 -6.68 -9.40 -28.78
CA SER A 14 -5.53 -9.49 -29.66
C SER A 14 -4.21 -9.19 -28.95
N ILE A 15 -4.19 -8.18 -28.06
CA ILE A 15 -3.00 -7.85 -27.24
C ILE A 15 -2.74 -8.94 -26.20
N LYS A 16 -3.77 -9.52 -25.59
CA LYS A 16 -3.62 -10.65 -24.65
C LYS A 16 -3.08 -11.91 -25.33
N ALA A 17 -3.48 -12.14 -26.58
CA ALA A 17 -3.03 -13.28 -27.36
C ALA A 17 -1.60 -13.13 -27.89
N GLN A 18 -1.13 -11.90 -28.10
CA GLN A 18 0.21 -11.58 -28.63
C GLN A 18 0.87 -10.46 -27.81
N PRO A 19 1.31 -10.75 -26.56
CA PRO A 19 1.88 -9.74 -25.67
C PRO A 19 3.13 -9.05 -26.22
N GLU A 20 3.90 -9.74 -27.05
CA GLU A 20 5.09 -9.21 -27.72
C GLU A 20 4.78 -8.06 -28.69
N MET A 21 3.56 -8.00 -29.24
CA MET A 21 3.09 -6.93 -30.12
C MET A 21 2.36 -5.82 -29.36
N ALA A 22 2.27 -5.90 -28.02
CA ALA A 22 1.47 -5.00 -27.23
C ALA A 22 1.92 -3.54 -27.35
N SER A 23 3.23 -3.28 -27.35
CA SER A 23 3.81 -1.93 -27.45
C SER A 23 3.43 -1.20 -28.75
N ILE A 24 3.25 -1.92 -29.85
CA ILE A 24 2.87 -1.36 -31.16
C ILE A 24 1.34 -1.19 -31.24
N ARG A 25 0.58 -2.05 -30.55
CA ARG A 25 -0.89 -2.10 -30.62
C ARG A 25 -1.58 -1.21 -29.59
N THR A 26 -0.88 -0.66 -28.60
CA THR A 26 -1.42 0.27 -27.60
C THR A 26 -1.98 1.55 -28.23
N ILE A 27 -1.41 2.03 -29.35
CA ILE A 27 -1.94 3.19 -30.08
C ILE A 27 -3.39 2.96 -30.53
N ASN A 28 -3.68 1.77 -31.07
CA ASN A 28 -5.03 1.43 -31.51
C ASN A 28 -6.03 1.39 -30.34
N LEU A 29 -5.60 0.99 -29.15
CA LEU A 29 -6.44 1.06 -27.94
C LEU A 29 -6.77 2.50 -27.56
N ALA A 30 -5.79 3.41 -27.59
CA ALA A 30 -6.01 4.82 -27.28
C ALA A 30 -7.01 5.47 -28.24
N VAL A 31 -6.88 5.19 -29.55
CA VAL A 31 -7.84 5.68 -30.56
C VAL A 31 -9.27 5.17 -30.29
N LEU A 32 -9.43 3.87 -30.03
CA LEU A 32 -10.75 3.29 -29.72
C LEU A 32 -11.32 3.82 -28.40
N ALA A 33 -10.48 4.05 -27.39
CA ALA A 33 -10.90 4.63 -26.12
C ALA A 33 -11.43 6.07 -26.30
N GLY A 34 -10.74 6.89 -27.10
CA GLY A 34 -11.19 8.24 -27.41
C GLY A 34 -12.52 8.28 -28.18
N GLU A 35 -12.76 7.32 -29.08
CA GLU A 35 -14.08 7.18 -29.71
C GLU A 35 -15.19 6.81 -28.71
N ILE A 36 -14.89 5.92 -27.76
CA ILE A 36 -15.83 5.56 -26.68
C ILE A 36 -16.11 6.78 -25.80
N ARG A 37 -15.09 7.56 -25.44
CA ARG A 37 -15.25 8.79 -24.66
C ARG A 37 -16.10 9.83 -25.38
N LYS A 38 -15.85 10.09 -26.67
CA LYS A 38 -16.67 11.01 -27.49
C LYS A 38 -18.14 10.58 -27.51
N LEU A 39 -18.39 9.28 -27.66
CA LEU A 39 -19.75 8.74 -27.62
C LEU A 39 -20.40 8.87 -26.23
N ALA A 40 -19.66 8.59 -25.17
CA ALA A 40 -20.14 8.72 -23.79
C ALA A 40 -20.51 10.17 -23.45
N ILE A 41 -19.69 11.14 -23.87
CA ILE A 41 -19.99 12.57 -23.73
C ILE A 41 -21.26 12.93 -24.50
N ALA A 42 -21.39 12.51 -25.77
CA ALA A 42 -22.58 12.80 -26.57
C ALA A 42 -23.87 12.25 -25.92
N ILE A 43 -23.83 11.01 -25.42
CA ILE A 43 -24.94 10.39 -24.68
C ILE A 43 -25.24 11.17 -23.40
N HIS A 44 -24.22 11.62 -22.67
CA HIS A 44 -24.43 12.40 -21.45
C HIS A 44 -25.07 13.76 -21.75
N THR A 45 -24.63 14.45 -22.80
CA THR A 45 -25.21 15.73 -23.24
C THR A 45 -26.70 15.59 -23.59
N GLU A 46 -27.11 14.48 -24.20
CA GLU A 46 -28.51 14.23 -24.57
C GLU A 46 -29.36 13.74 -23.39
N ALA A 47 -28.83 12.84 -22.55
CA ALA A 47 -29.60 12.18 -21.49
C ALA A 47 -29.59 12.93 -20.14
N ALA A 48 -28.54 13.70 -19.85
CA ALA A 48 -28.35 14.47 -18.62
C ALA A 48 -28.67 13.70 -17.32
N SER A 49 -28.24 12.44 -17.23
CA SER A 49 -28.54 11.52 -16.11
C SER A 49 -27.29 11.17 -15.32
N THR A 50 -27.47 10.70 -14.08
CA THR A 50 -26.37 10.18 -13.24
C THR A 50 -25.72 8.92 -13.85
N GLN A 51 -26.50 8.08 -14.54
CA GLN A 51 -25.95 6.92 -15.23
C GLN A 51 -25.08 7.33 -16.43
N SER A 52 -25.50 8.31 -17.22
CA SER A 52 -24.71 8.79 -18.35
C SER A 52 -23.44 9.54 -17.91
N ASP A 53 -23.48 10.23 -16.76
CA ASP A 53 -22.29 10.84 -16.15
C ASP A 53 -21.28 9.77 -15.70
N THR A 54 -21.75 8.71 -15.03
CA THR A 54 -20.90 7.59 -14.62
C THR A 54 -20.23 6.91 -15.83
N ILE A 55 -20.97 6.70 -16.92
CA ILE A 55 -20.42 6.14 -18.18
C ILE A 55 -19.36 7.07 -18.76
N ALA A 56 -19.60 8.38 -18.71
CA ALA A 56 -18.64 9.37 -19.14
C ALA A 56 -17.34 9.25 -18.30
N ASP A 57 -17.41 9.29 -16.96
CA ASP A 57 -16.24 9.18 -16.09
C ASP A 57 -15.42 7.91 -16.37
N TRP A 58 -16.07 6.76 -16.48
CA TRP A 58 -15.37 5.51 -16.84
C TRP A 58 -14.72 5.56 -18.22
N ALA A 59 -15.37 6.17 -19.21
CA ALA A 59 -14.77 6.34 -20.53
C ALA A 59 -13.55 7.28 -20.50
N ALA A 60 -13.55 8.29 -19.63
CA ALA A 60 -12.41 9.19 -19.45
C ALA A 60 -11.21 8.46 -18.84
N ARG A 61 -11.46 7.64 -17.81
CA ARG A 61 -10.43 6.81 -17.18
C ARG A 61 -9.87 5.78 -18.15
N LEU A 62 -10.71 5.19 -19.00
CA LEU A 62 -10.28 4.26 -20.04
C LEU A 62 -9.34 4.93 -21.05
N GLU A 63 -9.71 6.11 -21.55
CA GLU A 63 -8.87 6.91 -22.46
C GLU A 63 -7.53 7.26 -21.80
N ALA A 64 -7.56 7.84 -20.60
CA ALA A 64 -6.34 8.18 -19.86
C ALA A 64 -5.42 6.97 -19.61
N THR A 65 -6.00 5.79 -19.33
CA THR A 65 -5.22 4.55 -19.15
C THR A 65 -4.58 4.09 -20.46
N CYS A 66 -5.32 4.13 -21.57
CA CYS A 66 -4.77 3.76 -22.87
C CYS A 66 -3.69 4.74 -23.34
N GLU A 67 -3.86 6.04 -23.11
CA GLU A 67 -2.86 7.07 -23.39
C GLU A 67 -1.59 6.89 -22.56
N ALA A 68 -1.72 6.59 -21.26
CA ALA A 68 -0.58 6.27 -20.40
C ALA A 68 0.21 5.08 -20.95
N HIS A 69 -0.47 4.00 -21.38
CA HIS A 69 0.20 2.86 -22.00
C HIS A 69 0.87 3.16 -23.35
N VAL A 70 0.31 4.08 -24.14
CA VAL A 70 0.99 4.55 -25.36
C VAL A 70 2.27 5.31 -25.00
N HIS A 71 2.21 6.19 -24.00
CA HIS A 71 3.35 6.94 -23.52
C HIS A 71 4.46 6.03 -22.96
N ASP A 72 4.09 5.03 -22.16
CA ASP A 72 5.03 4.04 -21.62
C ASP A 72 5.70 3.22 -22.74
N ALA A 73 4.92 2.81 -23.77
CA ALA A 73 5.43 2.02 -24.88
C ALA A 73 6.36 2.80 -25.84
N HIS A 74 6.23 4.13 -25.86
CA HIS A 74 7.00 5.03 -26.73
C HIS A 74 7.90 5.98 -25.93
N SER A 75 8.25 5.62 -24.70
CA SER A 75 9.13 6.43 -23.86
C SER A 75 10.48 6.60 -24.54
N ASP A 76 10.81 7.84 -24.90
CA ASP A 76 12.11 8.24 -25.44
C ASP A 76 13.22 7.87 -24.43
N ASP A 77 14.37 7.41 -24.91
CA ASP A 77 15.54 7.07 -24.08
C ASP A 77 15.91 8.26 -23.17
N ASN A 78 15.73 9.50 -23.65
CA ASN A 78 15.94 10.71 -22.85
C ASN A 78 14.94 10.83 -21.68
N ALA A 79 13.67 10.46 -21.90
CA ALA A 79 12.65 10.48 -20.85
C ALA A 79 12.91 9.41 -19.79
N VAL A 80 13.34 8.22 -20.22
CA VAL A 80 13.77 7.13 -19.32
C VAL A 80 14.97 7.57 -18.48
N GLU A 81 15.96 8.22 -19.08
CA GLU A 81 17.15 8.68 -18.36
C GLU A 81 16.83 9.82 -17.39
N ALA A 82 15.96 10.76 -17.77
CA ALA A 82 15.46 11.80 -16.88
C ALA A 82 14.68 11.22 -15.68
N LEU A 83 13.82 10.22 -15.92
CA LEU A 83 13.10 9.51 -14.86
C LEU A 83 14.07 8.76 -13.94
N ARG A 84 15.08 8.07 -14.50
CA ARG A 84 16.13 7.40 -13.73
C ARG A 84 16.86 8.37 -12.81
N ALA A 85 17.30 9.52 -13.34
CA ALA A 85 17.97 10.56 -12.56
C ALA A 85 17.08 11.06 -11.40
N LYS A 86 15.78 11.28 -11.66
CA LYS A 86 14.82 11.67 -10.64
C LYS A 86 14.63 10.61 -9.56
N LEU A 87 14.50 9.33 -9.95
CA LEU A 87 14.37 8.21 -9.01
C LEU A 87 15.62 8.05 -8.14
N LEU A 88 16.82 8.24 -8.71
CA LEU A 88 18.07 8.23 -7.94
C LEU A 88 18.12 9.39 -6.94
N SER A 89 17.72 10.60 -7.34
CA SER A 89 17.62 11.75 -6.43
C SER A 89 16.63 11.50 -5.28
N LEU A 90 15.47 10.93 -5.58
CA LEU A 90 14.47 10.56 -4.58
C LEU A 90 15.00 9.47 -3.63
N ARG A 91 15.72 8.46 -4.16
CA ARG A 91 16.40 7.44 -3.35
C ARG A 91 17.35 8.07 -2.35
N GLU A 92 18.21 8.99 -2.79
CA GLU A 92 19.17 9.64 -1.89
C GLU A 92 18.46 10.47 -0.81
N ARG A 93 17.45 11.25 -1.19
CA ARG A 93 16.68 12.08 -0.24
C ARG A 93 15.94 11.24 0.80
N THR A 94 15.26 10.18 0.36
CA THR A 94 14.51 9.28 1.25
C THR A 94 15.45 8.52 2.19
N ARG A 95 16.60 8.04 1.67
CA ARG A 95 17.64 7.42 2.49
C ARG A 95 18.18 8.42 3.52
N ARG A 96 18.48 9.65 3.12
CA ARG A 96 18.94 10.69 4.03
C ARG A 96 17.95 10.94 5.15
N PHE A 97 16.67 11.15 4.85
CA PHE A 97 15.64 11.34 5.88
C PHE A 97 15.52 10.15 6.84
N ALA A 98 15.59 8.92 6.33
CA ALA A 98 15.52 7.73 7.17
C ALA A 98 16.72 7.61 8.14
N PHE A 99 17.93 7.94 7.67
CA PHE A 99 19.15 7.83 8.48
C PHE A 99 19.45 9.07 9.34
N GLU A 100 18.94 10.25 8.99
CA GLU A 100 19.08 11.47 9.82
C GLU A 100 18.08 11.50 10.99
N MET A 101 16.95 10.80 10.88
CA MET A 101 15.95 10.74 11.96
C MET A 101 16.54 10.04 13.20
N ASP A 102 16.75 10.79 14.29
CA ASP A 102 17.22 10.26 15.56
C ASP A 102 16.08 9.64 16.38
N PHE A 103 16.12 8.32 16.61
CA PHE A 103 15.14 7.64 17.46
C PHE A 103 15.55 7.57 18.93
N SER A 104 16.81 7.89 19.26
CA SER A 104 17.37 7.67 20.59
C SER A 104 16.66 8.51 21.66
N PHE A 105 16.22 9.73 21.32
CA PHE A 105 15.52 10.61 22.25
C PHE A 105 14.12 10.11 22.62
N LEU A 106 13.49 9.26 21.80
CA LEU A 106 12.19 8.66 22.09
C LEU A 106 12.28 7.50 23.08
N MET A 107 13.49 7.00 23.36
CA MET A 107 13.70 5.87 24.27
C MET A 107 13.57 6.29 25.73
N ARG A 108 12.61 5.67 26.43
CA ARG A 108 12.55 5.75 27.90
C ARG A 108 13.53 4.75 28.50
N LYS A 109 14.65 5.25 29.02
CA LYS A 109 15.77 4.42 29.50
C LYS A 109 15.37 3.45 30.61
N GLU A 110 14.47 3.86 31.49
CA GLU A 110 14.02 3.06 32.64
C GLU A 110 13.16 1.89 32.19
N ARG A 111 12.33 2.09 31.16
CA ARG A 111 11.43 1.06 30.61
C ARG A 111 12.04 0.24 29.49
N LYS A 112 13.13 0.76 28.88
CA LYS A 112 13.75 0.21 27.67
C LYS A 112 12.77 0.09 26.49
N LEU A 113 11.83 1.02 26.42
CA LEU A 113 10.78 1.08 25.40
C LEU A 113 10.72 2.48 24.78
N LEU A 114 10.21 2.55 23.55
CA LEU A 114 9.94 3.81 22.88
C LEU A 114 8.69 4.46 23.45
N SER A 115 8.78 5.75 23.75
CA SER A 115 7.61 6.61 23.99
C SER A 115 6.71 6.65 22.75
N ILE A 116 5.40 6.76 22.94
CA ILE A 116 4.47 6.91 21.81
C ILE A 116 4.60 8.26 21.11
N GLY A 117 5.16 9.26 21.79
CA GLY A 117 5.31 10.60 21.27
C GLY A 117 6.24 11.48 22.11
N TYR A 118 6.46 12.69 21.60
CA TYR A 118 7.23 13.73 22.26
C TYR A 118 6.48 15.06 22.09
N ARG A 119 6.21 15.74 23.20
CA ARG A 119 5.56 17.05 23.23
C ARG A 119 6.63 18.13 23.12
N VAL A 120 6.68 18.80 21.97
CA VAL A 120 7.74 19.77 21.63
C VAL A 120 7.71 20.97 22.57
N GLU A 121 6.53 21.51 22.87
CA GLU A 121 6.38 22.70 23.74
C GLU A 121 6.84 22.43 25.18
N GLU A 122 6.59 21.22 25.67
CA GLU A 122 6.94 20.81 27.04
C GLU A 122 8.32 20.15 27.14
N HIS A 123 8.99 19.95 25.99
CA HIS A 123 10.21 19.16 25.86
C HIS A 123 10.15 17.78 26.54
N GLN A 124 8.99 17.13 26.51
CA GLN A 124 8.71 15.94 27.32
C GLN A 124 8.27 14.75 26.47
N LEU A 125 8.74 13.55 26.83
CA LEU A 125 8.21 12.30 26.30
C LEU A 125 6.82 12.01 26.85
N ASP A 126 5.94 11.46 26.01
CA ASP A 126 4.68 10.87 26.48
C ASP A 126 4.94 9.73 27.47
N GLU A 127 4.11 9.61 28.50
CA GLU A 127 4.27 8.56 29.53
C GLU A 127 3.99 7.16 29.01
N SER A 128 3.18 7.05 27.96
CA SER A 128 2.82 5.80 27.32
C SER A 128 3.97 5.33 26.41
N CYS A 129 4.13 4.02 26.32
CA CYS A 129 5.15 3.39 25.49
C CYS A 129 4.52 2.45 24.47
N TYR A 130 5.19 2.28 23.34
CA TYR A 130 4.98 1.10 22.50
C TYR A 130 5.60 -0.12 23.18
N ASP A 131 4.76 -0.89 23.83
CA ASP A 131 5.14 -1.99 24.71
C ASP A 131 4.77 -3.36 24.17
N LEU A 132 4.10 -3.48 23.01
CA LEU A 132 3.69 -4.77 22.43
C LEU A 132 4.46 -5.09 21.15
N LEU A 133 4.86 -6.36 21.03
CA LEU A 133 5.49 -6.86 19.80
C LEU A 133 4.49 -6.91 18.64
N ALA A 134 3.22 -7.21 18.93
CA ALA A 134 2.17 -7.23 17.93
C ALA A 134 1.60 -5.83 17.68
N SER A 135 2.44 -4.92 17.21
CA SER A 135 2.08 -3.55 16.81
C SER A 135 2.82 -3.15 15.54
N GLU A 136 2.30 -2.17 14.80
CA GLU A 136 2.96 -1.44 13.73
C GLU A 136 4.29 -0.82 14.17
N ALA A 137 4.38 -0.39 15.45
CA ALA A 137 5.56 0.26 16.01
C ALA A 137 6.80 -0.66 16.03
N ARG A 138 6.61 -1.98 15.91
CA ARG A 138 7.73 -2.92 15.76
C ARG A 138 8.60 -2.62 14.54
N LEU A 139 8.05 -1.96 13.50
CA LEU A 139 8.82 -1.50 12.34
C LEU A 139 9.85 -0.44 12.76
N THR A 140 9.40 0.55 13.53
CA THR A 140 10.27 1.57 14.11
C THR A 140 11.32 0.94 15.01
N SER A 141 10.93 0.03 15.90
CA SER A 141 11.86 -0.72 16.76
C SER A 141 12.92 -1.46 15.95
N LEU A 142 12.52 -2.21 14.92
CA LEU A 142 13.44 -2.95 14.06
C LEU A 142 14.43 -2.02 13.35
N PHE A 143 13.91 -0.95 12.73
CA PHE A 143 14.74 -0.03 11.97
C PHE A 143 15.71 0.73 12.87
N ALA A 144 15.24 1.25 14.01
CA ALA A 144 16.07 1.99 14.95
C ALA A 144 17.16 1.11 15.60
N ILE A 145 16.88 -0.17 15.87
CA ILE A 145 17.91 -1.14 16.30
C ILE A 145 18.91 -1.39 15.17
N ALA A 146 18.46 -1.64 13.94
CA ALA A 146 19.33 -1.91 12.80
C ALA A 146 20.22 -0.70 12.44
N LYS A 147 19.70 0.51 12.63
CA LYS A 147 20.42 1.78 12.44
C LYS A 147 21.46 2.02 13.54
N GLY A 148 21.23 1.50 14.75
CA GLY A 148 22.11 1.67 15.92
C GLY A 148 21.65 2.74 16.92
N ASP A 149 20.46 3.32 16.74
CA ASP A 149 19.90 4.32 17.65
C ASP A 149 19.39 3.70 18.96
N LEU A 150 18.98 2.43 18.92
CA LEU A 150 18.44 1.70 20.07
C LEU A 150 19.23 0.41 20.34
N PRO A 151 19.37 0.01 21.63
CA PRO A 151 19.96 -1.27 21.98
C PRO A 151 19.05 -2.43 21.55
N THR A 152 19.64 -3.57 21.20
CA THR A 152 18.90 -4.79 20.84
C THR A 152 17.98 -5.28 21.97
N GLU A 153 18.31 -4.98 23.22
CA GLU A 153 17.48 -5.25 24.40
C GLU A 153 16.06 -4.70 24.26
N HIS A 154 15.88 -3.57 23.58
CA HIS A 154 14.56 -2.97 23.32
C HIS A 154 13.58 -3.99 22.73
N TRP A 155 14.04 -4.80 21.76
CA TRP A 155 13.20 -5.80 21.10
C TRP A 155 12.66 -6.87 22.06
N PHE A 156 13.44 -7.21 23.09
CA PHE A 156 13.06 -8.22 24.06
C PHE A 156 12.09 -7.68 25.11
N HIS A 157 12.11 -6.36 25.36
CA HIS A 157 11.17 -5.68 26.27
C HIS A 157 9.76 -5.52 25.68
N LEU A 158 9.61 -5.64 24.36
CA LEU A 158 8.29 -5.69 23.73
C LEU A 158 7.50 -6.91 24.24
N GLY A 159 6.39 -6.65 24.90
CA GLY A 159 5.43 -7.60 25.44
C GLY A 159 4.88 -8.53 24.38
N ARG A 160 4.66 -9.78 24.80
CA ARG A 160 4.16 -10.87 23.96
C ARG A 160 2.93 -11.53 24.59
N PRO A 161 1.87 -10.77 24.95
CA PRO A 161 0.66 -11.37 25.48
C PRO A 161 0.02 -12.27 24.43
N ILE A 162 -0.22 -13.54 24.78
CA ILE A 162 -0.78 -14.54 23.88
C ILE A 162 -2.23 -14.81 24.28
N VAL A 163 -3.11 -14.86 23.29
CA VAL A 163 -4.49 -15.36 23.43
C VAL A 163 -4.70 -16.60 22.59
N GLU A 164 -5.64 -17.43 23.04
CA GLU A 164 -6.07 -18.61 22.29
C GLU A 164 -7.14 -18.24 21.27
N ILE A 165 -6.92 -18.65 20.02
CA ILE A 165 -7.89 -18.62 18.93
C ILE A 165 -8.08 -20.05 18.43
N GLY A 166 -9.12 -20.71 18.93
CA GLY A 166 -9.28 -22.16 18.76
C GLY A 166 -8.17 -22.91 19.51
N PHE A 167 -7.38 -23.72 18.80
CA PHE A 167 -6.27 -24.49 19.38
C PHE A 167 -4.89 -23.85 19.13
N LYS A 168 -4.82 -22.56 18.76
CA LYS A 168 -3.58 -21.87 18.44
C LYS A 168 -3.45 -20.55 19.18
N GLY A 169 -2.22 -20.20 19.59
CA GLY A 169 -1.90 -18.91 20.18
C GLY A 169 -1.70 -17.80 19.15
N ALA A 170 -2.21 -16.61 19.43
CA ALA A 170 -1.98 -15.37 18.69
C ALA A 170 -1.56 -14.24 19.65
N LEU A 171 -0.67 -13.36 19.22
CA LEU A 171 -0.27 -12.20 20.02
C LEU A 171 -1.37 -11.12 19.99
N MET A 172 -1.62 -10.50 21.15
CA MET A 172 -2.51 -9.34 21.23
C MET A 172 -1.79 -8.05 20.86
N SER A 173 -2.49 -7.21 20.09
CA SER A 173 -2.18 -5.79 19.90
C SER A 173 -2.99 -4.93 20.88
N TRP A 174 -2.74 -3.63 20.90
CA TRP A 174 -3.39 -2.72 21.85
C TRP A 174 -4.88 -2.59 21.55
N SER A 175 -5.23 -2.37 20.28
CA SER A 175 -6.62 -2.14 19.85
C SER A 175 -7.26 -3.32 19.11
N GLY A 176 -6.45 -4.30 18.68
CA GLY A 176 -6.87 -5.37 17.79
C GLY A 176 -7.09 -4.94 16.33
N SER A 177 -6.61 -3.75 15.94
CA SER A 177 -6.83 -3.20 14.60
C SER A 177 -5.96 -3.89 13.56
N MET A 178 -6.49 -4.07 12.35
CA MET A 178 -5.80 -4.84 11.31
C MET A 178 -4.46 -4.24 10.87
N PHE A 179 -4.29 -2.91 10.95
CA PHE A 179 -3.02 -2.29 10.54
C PHE A 179 -1.85 -2.66 11.48
N GLU A 180 -2.12 -2.85 12.78
CA GLU A 180 -1.11 -3.26 13.78
C GLU A 180 -0.47 -4.62 13.42
N TYR A 181 -1.23 -5.47 12.71
CA TYR A 181 -0.82 -6.80 12.27
C TYR A 181 -0.34 -6.84 10.81
N LEU A 182 -0.93 -6.05 9.91
CA LEU A 182 -0.70 -6.15 8.47
C LEU A 182 0.30 -5.15 7.92
N MET A 183 0.53 -4.01 8.58
CA MET A 183 1.55 -3.05 8.13
C MET A 183 2.96 -3.62 8.24
N PRO A 184 3.37 -4.29 9.34
CA PRO A 184 4.75 -4.78 9.47
C PRO A 184 5.20 -5.75 8.36
N PRO A 185 4.40 -6.76 7.95
CA PRO A 185 4.79 -7.68 6.87
C PRO A 185 4.99 -7.04 5.49
N LEU A 186 4.53 -5.80 5.25
CA LEU A 186 4.76 -5.10 3.99
C LEU A 186 6.23 -4.69 3.80
N VAL A 187 6.95 -4.51 4.91
CA VAL A 187 8.33 -4.00 4.93
C VAL A 187 9.28 -4.99 5.57
N MET A 188 8.86 -5.66 6.64
CA MET A 188 9.64 -6.64 7.39
C MET A 188 9.27 -8.06 6.96
N LYS A 189 10.29 -8.86 6.58
CA LYS A 189 10.09 -10.28 6.28
C LYS A 189 9.89 -11.08 7.57
N GLU A 190 8.66 -11.50 7.82
CA GLU A 190 8.33 -12.43 8.91
C GLU A 190 8.57 -13.88 8.47
N PRO A 191 9.39 -14.68 9.20
CA PRO A 191 9.60 -16.08 8.86
C PRO A 191 8.30 -16.88 8.85
N GLN A 192 8.12 -17.74 7.86
CA GLN A 192 6.99 -18.66 7.83
C GLN A 192 7.03 -19.57 9.07
N GLY A 193 5.87 -19.77 9.71
CA GLY A 193 5.78 -20.54 10.94
C GLY A 193 6.19 -19.80 12.22
N SER A 194 6.69 -18.56 12.11
CA SER A 194 6.91 -17.72 13.30
C SER A 194 5.60 -17.36 13.99
N ILE A 195 5.67 -17.01 15.28
CA ILE A 195 4.51 -16.58 16.06
C ILE A 195 3.85 -15.32 15.48
N LEU A 196 4.63 -14.41 14.88
CA LEU A 196 4.10 -13.23 14.19
C LEU A 196 3.30 -13.63 12.95
N ASN A 197 3.87 -14.49 12.10
CA ASN A 197 3.20 -14.97 10.90
C ASN A 197 1.91 -15.75 11.24
N GLN A 198 1.95 -16.56 12.29
CA GLN A 198 0.78 -17.27 12.80
C GLN A 198 -0.27 -16.30 13.33
N THR A 199 0.14 -15.31 14.13
CA THR A 199 -0.74 -14.28 14.69
C THR A 199 -1.50 -13.56 13.58
N SER A 200 -0.80 -13.03 12.56
CA SER A 200 -1.44 -12.30 11.46
C SER A 200 -2.49 -13.16 10.74
N LYS A 201 -2.17 -14.43 10.47
CA LYS A 201 -3.14 -15.37 9.85
C LYS A 201 -4.35 -15.66 10.73
N LEU A 202 -4.16 -15.81 12.05
CA LEU A 202 -5.26 -16.09 12.98
C LEU A 202 -6.16 -14.88 13.17
N ILE A 203 -5.57 -13.68 13.31
CA ILE A 203 -6.33 -12.44 13.49
C ILE A 203 -7.16 -12.11 12.24
N ILE A 204 -6.61 -12.27 11.03
CA ILE A 204 -7.41 -12.14 9.79
C ILE A 204 -8.63 -13.06 9.83
N LYS A 205 -8.42 -14.36 10.13
CA LYS A 205 -9.53 -15.33 10.18
C LYS A 205 -10.56 -14.93 11.24
N ARG A 206 -10.11 -14.49 12.41
CA ARG A 206 -10.98 -14.08 13.51
C ARG A 206 -11.79 -12.83 13.17
N GLN A 207 -11.19 -11.84 12.53
CA GLN A 207 -11.86 -10.63 12.07
C GLN A 207 -12.92 -10.93 11.01
N ILE A 208 -12.60 -11.78 10.01
CA ILE A 208 -13.58 -12.23 9.01
C ILE A 208 -14.75 -12.97 9.68
N GLN A 209 -14.48 -13.86 10.64
CA GLN A 209 -15.53 -14.55 11.39
C GLN A 209 -16.39 -13.59 12.21
N TYR A 210 -15.77 -12.59 12.84
CA TYR A 210 -16.47 -11.57 13.60
C TYR A 210 -17.38 -10.74 12.70
N GLY A 211 -16.88 -10.22 11.58
CA GLY A 211 -17.67 -9.49 10.58
C GLY A 211 -18.88 -10.29 10.11
N ARG A 212 -18.67 -11.56 9.74
CA ARG A 212 -19.78 -12.49 9.40
C ARG A 212 -20.81 -12.64 10.52
N SER A 213 -20.36 -12.81 11.77
CA SER A 213 -21.26 -12.97 12.93
C SER A 213 -22.07 -11.73 13.26
N LYS A 214 -21.56 -10.55 12.87
CA LYS A 214 -22.22 -9.25 13.06
C LYS A 214 -22.91 -8.74 11.79
N ASN A 215 -22.83 -9.51 10.69
CA ASN A 215 -23.31 -9.12 9.37
C ASN A 215 -22.76 -7.76 8.91
N VAL A 216 -21.49 -7.50 9.22
CA VAL A 216 -20.74 -6.32 8.80
C VAL A 216 -19.52 -6.75 7.98
N PRO A 217 -19.08 -5.90 7.02
CA PRO A 217 -17.89 -6.18 6.20
C PRO A 217 -16.62 -6.47 7.01
#